data_AF-A0A930YAK1-F1
#
_entry.id   AF-A0A930YAK1-F1
#
_cell.length_a   1.000
_cell.length_b   1.000
_cell.length_c   1.000
_cell.angle_alpha   90.00
_cell.angle_beta   90.00
_cell.angle_gamma   90.00
#
_symmetry.space_group_name_H-M   'P 1'
#
loop_
_entity.id
_entity.type
_entity.pdbx_description
1 polymer ?
#
loop_
_entity_poly.entity_id
_entity_poly.type
_entity_poly.pdbx_seq_one_letter_code
_entity_poly.pdbx_strand_id
1 'polypeptide(L)'
;MVTDPAGNSSATSDEAKFTVDTTAPGDSNDDGKVDGGDKNGGKPTVAIPEATNADGNTINAGDLKDGVQVEVTLPGGVAAGDVVTLEVKTPNSNDPIKVTQTLESGDITAGKVTVDIPKVIYQKIVTVR
;
A
#
# COMPACT_ATOMS: atom_id res chain seq x y z
N MET A 1 27.37 29.49 -13.36
CA MET A 1 28.25 30.63 -13.07
C MET A 1 27.71 31.83 -13.83
N VAL A 2 27.44 32.93 -13.13
CA VAL A 2 27.12 34.21 -13.77
C VAL A 2 28.21 35.18 -13.32
N THR A 3 28.81 35.90 -14.27
CA THR A 3 29.88 36.86 -14.01
C THR A 3 29.32 38.27 -14.20
N ASP A 4 29.49 39.14 -13.21
CA ASP A 4 29.10 40.54 -13.32
C ASP A 4 30.13 41.37 -14.12
N PRO A 5 29.81 42.61 -14.54
CA PRO A 5 30.76 43.48 -15.24
C PRO A 5 32.01 43.86 -14.44
N ALA A 6 32.01 43.68 -13.11
CA ALA A 6 33.16 43.88 -12.25
C ALA A 6 34.05 42.61 -12.15
N GLY A 7 33.67 41.52 -12.80
CA GLY A 7 34.41 40.26 -12.83
C GLY A 7 34.08 39.32 -11.67
N ASN A 8 33.14 39.65 -10.78
CA ASN A 8 32.75 38.75 -9.71
C ASN A 8 31.89 37.63 -10.27
N SER A 9 32.20 36.39 -9.87
CA SER A 9 31.45 35.21 -10.30
C SER A 9 30.90 34.46 -9.11
N SER A 10 29.64 34.04 -9.21
CA SER A 10 29.07 33.10 -8.24
C SER A 10 29.72 31.72 -8.37
N ALA A 11 29.83 31.01 -7.25
CA ALA A 11 30.20 29.60 -7.26
C ALA A 11 29.17 28.78 -8.05
N THR A 12 29.61 27.68 -8.65
CA THR A 12 28.68 26.67 -9.15
C THR A 12 27.88 26.13 -7.97
N SER A 13 26.56 26.04 -8.13
CA SER A 13 25.69 25.41 -7.13
C SER A 13 25.99 23.92 -7.02
N ASP A 14 25.84 23.36 -5.83
CA ASP A 14 25.99 21.92 -5.61
C ASP A 14 25.00 21.13 -6.48
N GLU A 15 25.43 19.95 -6.92
CA GLU A 15 24.59 19.05 -7.69
C GLU A 15 23.52 18.43 -6.79
N ALA A 16 22.25 18.60 -7.16
CA ALA A 16 21.12 17.95 -6.51
C ALA A 16 20.73 16.69 -7.29
N LYS A 17 20.71 15.54 -6.61
CA LYS A 17 20.17 14.30 -7.19
C LYS A 17 18.68 14.23 -6.92
N PHE A 18 17.90 13.94 -7.96
CA PHE A 18 16.50 13.56 -7.84
C PHE A 18 16.30 12.20 -8.50
N THR A 19 15.45 11.38 -7.91
CA THR A 19 14.99 10.12 -8.48
C THR A 19 13.55 10.29 -8.88
N VAL A 20 13.23 9.89 -10.11
CA VAL A 20 11.85 9.81 -10.59
C VAL A 20 11.50 8.34 -10.63
N ASP A 21 10.39 8.00 -9.97
CA ASP A 21 9.77 6.70 -10.13
C ASP A 21 8.98 6.70 -11.45
N THR A 22 9.38 5.83 -12.37
CA THR A 22 8.75 5.70 -13.69
C THR A 22 8.02 4.38 -13.88
N THR A 23 8.09 3.47 -12.91
CA THR A 23 7.48 2.16 -13.02
C THR A 23 6.05 2.23 -12.49
N ALA A 24 5.09 1.70 -13.25
CA ALA A 24 3.70 1.67 -12.79
C ALA A 24 3.50 0.52 -11.78
N PRO A 25 2.75 0.73 -10.69
CA PRO A 25 2.35 -0.36 -9.81
C PRO A 25 1.63 -1.47 -10.58
N GLY A 26 2.12 -2.70 -10.45
CA GLY A 26 1.61 -3.85 -11.20
C GLY A 26 2.43 -4.24 -12.42
N ASP A 27 3.20 -3.32 -13.00
CA ASP A 27 4.05 -3.55 -14.17
C ASP A 27 5.47 -3.89 -13.68
N SER A 28 5.73 -5.19 -13.58
CA SER A 28 6.97 -5.72 -13.01
C SER A 28 8.07 -5.95 -14.04
N ASN A 29 7.74 -5.89 -15.32
CA ASN A 29 8.65 -6.09 -16.44
C ASN A 29 8.95 -4.80 -17.23
N ASP A 30 8.31 -3.68 -16.86
CA ASP A 30 8.46 -2.33 -17.43
C ASP A 30 8.11 -2.27 -18.92
N ASP A 31 7.12 -3.07 -19.36
CA ASP A 31 6.66 -3.10 -20.76
C ASP A 31 5.48 -2.14 -21.03
N GLY A 32 5.03 -1.43 -20.00
CA GLY A 32 3.94 -0.47 -20.03
C GLY A 32 2.55 -1.12 -19.89
N LYS A 33 2.47 -2.40 -19.51
CA LYS A 33 1.22 -3.13 -19.32
C LYS A 33 1.22 -3.86 -17.99
N VAL A 34 0.01 -4.03 -17.46
CA VAL A 34 -0.24 -4.85 -16.27
C VAL A 34 -0.98 -6.09 -16.76
N ASP A 35 -0.26 -7.20 -16.96
CA ASP A 35 -0.79 -8.43 -17.53
C ASP A 35 -0.20 -9.71 -16.93
N GLY A 36 -0.47 -10.86 -17.56
CA GLY A 36 -0.03 -12.17 -17.06
C GLY A 36 1.49 -12.40 -17.08
N GLY A 37 2.25 -11.57 -17.78
CA GLY A 37 3.71 -11.55 -17.76
C GLY A 37 4.28 -11.01 -16.45
N ASP A 38 3.46 -10.34 -15.66
CA ASP A 38 3.88 -9.72 -14.41
C ASP A 38 3.90 -10.66 -13.21
N LYS A 39 4.69 -10.29 -12.20
CA LYS A 39 4.63 -10.91 -10.87
C LYS A 39 3.18 -10.90 -10.37
N ASN A 40 2.64 -12.09 -10.12
CA ASN A 40 1.24 -12.31 -9.73
C ASN A 40 0.21 -11.74 -10.74
N GLY A 41 0.56 -11.65 -12.03
CA GLY A 41 -0.28 -11.04 -13.05
C GLY A 41 -0.54 -9.55 -12.82
N GLY A 42 0.39 -8.89 -12.12
CA GLY A 42 0.33 -7.48 -11.76
C GLY A 42 -0.69 -7.16 -10.66
N LYS A 43 -1.15 -8.19 -9.93
CA LYS A 43 -2.17 -8.05 -8.89
C LYS A 43 -1.60 -8.28 -7.50
N PRO A 44 -2.05 -7.52 -6.49
CA PRO A 44 -1.80 -7.87 -5.10
C PRO A 44 -2.52 -9.17 -4.75
N THR A 45 -1.99 -9.89 -3.77
CA THR A 45 -2.72 -10.98 -3.10
C THR A 45 -2.94 -10.63 -1.64
N VAL A 46 -4.00 -11.17 -1.05
CA VAL A 46 -4.44 -10.84 0.30
C VAL A 46 -4.51 -12.11 1.13
N ALA A 47 -3.96 -12.05 2.34
CA ALA A 47 -4.12 -13.05 3.38
C ALA A 47 -4.59 -12.38 4.67
N ILE A 48 -5.36 -13.12 5.46
CA ILE A 48 -5.85 -12.68 6.77
C ILE A 48 -5.39 -13.74 7.77
N PRO A 49 -4.22 -13.58 8.40
CA PRO A 49 -3.60 -14.61 9.24
C PRO A 49 -4.50 -15.12 10.38
N GLU A 50 -5.38 -14.25 10.91
CA GLU A 50 -6.33 -14.55 11.97
C GLU A 50 -7.49 -15.43 11.48
N ALA A 51 -7.78 -15.47 10.18
CA ALA A 51 -8.80 -16.35 9.62
C ALA A 51 -8.26 -17.78 9.45
N THR A 52 -8.15 -18.51 10.56
CA THR A 52 -7.55 -19.84 10.56
C THR A 52 -8.55 -20.95 10.18
N ASN A 53 -8.03 -22.11 9.77
CA ASN A 53 -8.86 -23.31 9.54
C ASN A 53 -9.61 -23.76 10.80
N ALA A 54 -9.08 -23.49 12.00
CA ALA A 54 -9.75 -23.86 13.26
C ALA A 54 -11.06 -23.06 13.45
N ASP A 55 -11.11 -21.86 12.88
CA ASP A 55 -12.24 -20.94 12.94
C ASP A 55 -13.09 -20.99 11.66
N GLY A 56 -12.90 -22.02 10.82
CA GLY A 56 -13.60 -22.17 9.54
C GLY A 56 -13.22 -21.11 8.51
N ASN A 57 -12.02 -20.55 8.61
CA ASN A 57 -11.53 -19.41 7.80
C ASN A 57 -12.43 -18.18 7.95
N THR A 58 -12.91 -17.91 9.17
CA THR A 58 -13.73 -16.74 9.51
C THR A 58 -13.08 -15.88 10.59
N ILE A 59 -13.46 -14.61 10.61
CA ILE A 59 -13.09 -13.65 11.66
C ILE A 59 -14.16 -13.69 12.75
N ASN A 60 -13.72 -13.91 13.98
CA ASN A 60 -14.57 -14.10 15.14
C ASN A 60 -14.46 -12.93 16.14
N ALA A 61 -15.25 -12.99 17.22
CA ALA A 61 -15.29 -11.93 18.23
C ALA A 61 -14.01 -11.80 19.07
N GLY A 62 -13.16 -12.83 19.09
CA GLY A 62 -11.82 -12.83 19.64
C GLY A 62 -10.89 -11.93 18.85
N ASP A 63 -10.84 -12.16 17.53
CA ASP A 63 -9.98 -11.42 16.60
C ASP A 63 -10.36 -9.93 16.59
N LEU A 64 -11.65 -9.59 16.65
CA LEU A 64 -12.12 -8.20 16.62
C LEU A 64 -11.76 -7.36 17.87
N LYS A 65 -11.06 -7.90 18.86
CA LYS A 65 -10.75 -7.19 20.12
C LYS A 65 -9.72 -6.09 19.92
N ASP A 66 -8.69 -6.34 19.13
CA ASP A 66 -7.58 -5.46 18.79
C ASP A 66 -7.61 -4.98 17.32
N GLY A 67 -8.40 -5.62 16.46
CA GLY A 67 -8.53 -5.28 15.05
C GLY A 67 -8.31 -6.51 14.20
N VAL A 68 -8.22 -6.36 12.88
CA VAL A 68 -7.88 -7.49 12.00
C VAL A 68 -6.66 -7.12 11.20
N GLN A 69 -5.60 -7.94 11.26
CA GLN A 69 -4.44 -7.77 10.41
C GLN A 69 -4.72 -8.36 9.03
N VAL A 70 -4.36 -7.60 8.00
CA VAL A 70 -4.42 -8.05 6.62
C VAL A 70 -3.04 -7.97 6.03
N GLU A 71 -2.51 -9.10 5.60
CA GLU A 71 -1.25 -9.16 4.87
C GLU A 71 -1.54 -8.99 3.38
N VAL A 72 -0.99 -7.94 2.79
CA VAL A 72 -1.07 -7.70 1.35
C VAL A 72 0.29 -8.01 0.75
N THR A 73 0.36 -9.05 -0.08
CA THR A 73 1.54 -9.28 -0.91
C THR A 73 1.51 -8.29 -2.07
N LEU A 74 2.58 -7.53 -2.22
CA LEU A 74 2.67 -6.46 -3.19
C LEU A 74 2.89 -7.03 -4.61
N PRO A 75 2.28 -6.44 -5.65
CA PRO A 75 2.67 -6.73 -7.02
C PRO A 75 4.08 -6.18 -7.30
N GLY A 76 4.65 -6.48 -8.46
CA GLY A 76 5.88 -5.79 -8.88
C GLY A 76 5.61 -4.33 -9.28
N GLY A 77 6.67 -3.57 -9.52
CA GLY A 77 6.57 -2.17 -9.94
C GLY A 77 6.10 -1.19 -8.87
N VAL A 78 5.93 -1.63 -7.61
CA VAL A 78 5.63 -0.73 -6.49
C VAL A 78 6.91 -0.14 -5.90
N ALA A 79 6.80 1.09 -5.40
CA ALA A 79 7.87 1.80 -4.71
C ALA A 79 7.41 2.41 -3.39
N ALA A 80 8.36 2.85 -2.57
CA ALA A 80 8.05 3.60 -1.36
C ALA A 80 7.35 4.92 -1.73
N GLY A 81 6.27 5.25 -1.02
CA GLY A 81 5.39 6.36 -1.36
C GLY A 81 4.11 5.95 -2.11
N ASP A 82 4.08 4.78 -2.72
CA ASP A 82 2.83 4.22 -3.26
C ASP A 82 1.80 3.94 -2.16
N VAL A 83 0.53 3.87 -2.53
CA VAL A 83 -0.58 3.68 -1.58
C VAL A 83 -1.31 2.37 -1.85
N VAL A 84 -1.36 1.51 -0.83
CA VAL A 84 -2.27 0.38 -0.77
C VAL A 84 -3.61 0.85 -0.22
N THR A 85 -4.70 0.53 -0.92
CA THR A 85 -6.07 0.78 -0.46
C THR A 85 -6.80 -0.54 -0.28
N LEU A 86 -7.23 -0.84 0.94
CA LEU A 86 -8.10 -1.96 1.27
C LEU A 86 -9.54 -1.49 1.35
N GLU A 87 -10.44 -2.20 0.67
CA GLU A 87 -11.89 -1.99 0.72
C GLU A 87 -12.57 -3.11 1.50
N VAL A 88 -13.08 -2.78 2.68
CA VAL A 88 -13.77 -3.71 3.57
C VAL A 88 -15.27 -3.61 3.35
N LYS A 89 -15.87 -4.65 2.78
CA LYS A 89 -17.33 -4.76 2.60
C LYS A 89 -17.96 -5.41 3.82
N THR A 90 -19.14 -4.93 4.20
CA THR A 90 -19.89 -5.48 5.34
C THR A 90 -21.29 -5.87 4.87
N PRO A 91 -21.95 -6.87 5.48
CA PRO A 91 -23.29 -7.29 5.06
C PRO A 91 -24.37 -6.20 5.17
N ASN A 92 -24.14 -5.19 6.03
CA ASN A 92 -25.14 -4.18 6.39
C ASN A 92 -24.95 -2.84 5.65
N SER A 93 -23.97 -2.74 4.75
CA SER A 93 -23.70 -1.53 3.96
C SER A 93 -23.15 -1.91 2.59
N ASN A 94 -23.69 -1.28 1.54
CA ASN A 94 -23.13 -1.41 0.19
C ASN A 94 -21.88 -0.56 -0.02
N ASP A 95 -21.66 0.45 0.82
CA ASP A 95 -20.47 1.29 0.75
C ASP A 95 -19.31 0.61 1.48
N PRO A 96 -18.20 0.29 0.79
CA PRO A 96 -17.03 -0.30 1.41
C PRO A 96 -16.31 0.74 2.29
N ILE A 97 -15.76 0.27 3.41
CA ILE A 97 -14.92 1.09 4.27
C ILE A 97 -13.49 1.00 3.74
N LYS A 98 -12.85 2.16 3.54
CA LYS A 98 -11.49 2.25 2.97
C LYS A 98 -10.45 2.40 4.08
N VAL A 99 -9.43 1.56 4.04
CA VAL A 99 -8.21 1.67 4.86
C VAL A 99 -7.04 1.84 3.91
N THR A 100 -6.22 2.87 4.12
CA THR A 100 -5.11 3.21 3.24
C THR A 100 -3.79 3.13 4.00
N GLN A 101 -2.77 2.56 3.37
CA GLN A 101 -1.41 2.50 3.89
C GLN A 101 -0.44 2.99 2.81
N THR A 102 0.38 3.98 3.13
CA THR A 102 1.51 4.38 2.29
C THR A 102 2.65 3.41 2.52
N LEU A 103 3.23 2.90 1.43
CA LEU A 103 4.33 1.95 1.46
C LEU A 103 5.63 2.64 1.86
N GLU A 104 6.37 1.98 2.75
CA GLU A 104 7.71 2.36 3.14
C GLU A 104 8.74 1.45 2.47
N SER A 105 10.02 1.84 2.47
CA SER A 105 11.09 1.03 1.87
C SER A 105 11.20 -0.39 2.48
N GLY A 106 10.79 -0.53 3.74
CA GLY A 106 10.71 -1.83 4.42
C GLY A 106 9.69 -2.77 3.77
N ASP A 107 8.52 -2.25 3.39
CA ASP A 107 7.46 -3.04 2.74
C ASP A 107 7.90 -3.54 1.36
N ILE A 108 8.58 -2.68 0.60
CA ILE A 108 9.11 -3.02 -0.73
C ILE A 108 10.14 -4.14 -0.61
N THR A 109 11.03 -4.04 0.38
CA THR A 109 12.05 -5.07 0.65
C THR A 109 11.41 -6.39 1.09
N ALA A 110 10.36 -6.33 1.90
CA ALA A 110 9.61 -7.51 2.34
C ALA A 110 8.73 -8.11 1.23
N GLY A 111 8.39 -7.34 0.19
CA GLY A 111 7.42 -7.70 -0.85
C GLY A 111 5.99 -7.77 -0.33
N LYS A 112 5.71 -7.21 0.85
CA LYS A 112 4.41 -7.22 1.51
C LYS A 112 4.26 -6.06 2.49
N VAL A 113 3.02 -5.72 2.80
CA VAL A 113 2.66 -4.78 3.87
C VAL A 113 1.58 -5.42 4.76
N THR A 114 1.64 -5.16 6.06
CA THR A 114 0.57 -5.52 7.00
C THR A 114 -0.29 -4.29 7.24
N VAL A 115 -1.60 -4.43 7.09
CA VAL A 115 -2.55 -3.33 7.31
C VAL A 115 -3.51 -3.73 8.43
N ASP A 116 -3.56 -2.90 9.47
CA ASP A 116 -4.49 -3.07 10.57
C ASP A 116 -5.86 -2.47 10.22
N ILE A 117 -6.91 -3.29 10.24
CA ILE A 117 -8.29 -2.83 10.13
C ILE A 117 -8.78 -2.52 11.56
N PRO A 118 -8.97 -1.24 11.93
CA PRO A 118 -9.31 -0.88 13.30
C PRO A 118 -10.72 -1.30 13.69
N LYS A 119 -10.90 -1.69 14.95
CA LYS A 119 -12.18 -2.12 15.55
C LYS A 119 -13.37 -1.19 15.24
N VAL A 120 -13.14 0.13 15.21
CA VAL A 120 -14.21 1.13 15.02
C VAL A 120 -14.98 0.96 13.70
N ILE A 121 -14.34 0.35 12.70
CA ILE A 121 -14.94 0.02 11.40
C ILE A 121 -16.08 -0.99 11.56
N TYR A 122 -15.96 -1.94 12.48
CA TYR A 122 -17.00 -2.92 12.80
C TYR A 122 -18.08 -2.35 13.72
N GLN A 123 -17.78 -1.31 14.50
CA GLN A 123 -18.69 -0.71 15.50
C GLN A 123 -19.63 0.35 14.91
N LYS A 124 -19.33 0.94 13.75
CA LYS A 124 -20.29 1.78 12.99
C LYS A 124 -21.59 1.03 12.62
N ILE A 125 -21.60 -0.27 12.83
CA ILE A 125 -22.65 -1.24 12.50
C ILE A 125 -23.50 -1.57 13.75
N VAL A 126 -23.02 -1.25 14.96
CA VAL A 126 -23.74 -1.48 16.24
C VAL A 126 -24.29 -0.15 16.76
N THR A 127 -25.17 0.50 16.00
CA THR A 127 -26.12 1.44 16.60
C THR A 127 -27.49 0.78 16.58
N VAL A 128 -27.85 0.17 17.71
CA VAL A 128 -29.24 -0.20 18.01
C VAL A 128 -30.00 1.10 18.21
N ARG A 129 -31.04 1.36 17.41
CA ARG A 129 -32.12 2.27 17.79
C ARG A 129 -33.21 1.47 18.48
#